data_AF-E5RJS4-F1
#
_entry.id   AF-E5RJS4-F1
#
_cell.length_a   1.000
_cell.length_b   1.000
_cell.length_c   1.000
_cell.angle_alpha   90.00
_cell.angle_beta   90.00
_cell.angle_gamma   90.00
#
_symmetry.space_group_name_H-M   'P 1'
#
loop_
_entity.id
_entity.type
_entity.pdbx_description
1 polymer ?
#
loop_
_entity_poly.entity_id
_entity_poly.type
_entity_poly.pdbx_seq_one_letter_code
_entity_poly.pdbx_strand_id
1 'polypeptide(L)'
;MKCTAREWLRVTTVLFMARAIPAMVVPNATLLEKLLEKYMDEDGEWWIAKQRGKRAITDNDMQSILDLHNKLRSQVYPTASNMEYMTWDVELERSAESWAESCLW
;
A
#
# COMPACT_ATOMS: atom_id res chain seq x y z
N MET A 1 -16.55 39.31 28.50
CA MET A 1 -15.69 38.16 28.84
C MET A 1 -16.08 36.83 28.17
N LYS A 2 -17.32 36.60 27.72
CA LYS A 2 -17.73 35.35 27.04
C LYS A 2 -17.23 35.19 25.58
N CYS A 3 -16.78 36.29 24.95
CA CYS A 3 -16.39 36.31 23.53
C CYS A 3 -15.01 35.66 23.30
N THR A 4 -14.05 35.95 24.17
CA THR A 4 -12.68 35.43 24.08
C THR A 4 -12.64 33.91 24.25
N ALA A 5 -13.36 33.35 25.24
CA ALA A 5 -13.38 31.91 25.48
C ALA A 5 -13.84 31.08 24.26
N ARG A 6 -14.75 31.63 23.44
CA ARG A 6 -15.24 30.98 22.21
C ARG A 6 -14.21 30.97 21.11
N GLU A 7 -13.41 32.03 21.00
CA GLU A 7 -12.31 32.12 20.04
C GLU A 7 -11.17 31.17 20.43
N TRP A 8 -10.82 31.09 21.71
CA TRP A 8 -9.86 30.12 22.23
C TRP A 8 -10.32 28.67 22.03
N LEU A 9 -11.60 28.37 22.23
CA LEU A 9 -12.18 27.06 21.90
C LEU A 9 -12.08 26.74 20.40
N ARG A 10 -12.36 27.71 19.53
CA ARG A 10 -12.22 27.51 18.07
C ARG A 10 -10.77 27.25 17.67
N VAL A 11 -9.83 28.06 18.17
CA VAL A 11 -8.40 27.91 17.89
C VAL A 11 -7.89 26.55 18.39
N THR A 12 -8.29 26.13 19.58
CA THR A 12 -7.92 24.81 20.10
C THR A 12 -8.52 23.67 19.28
N THR A 13 -9.80 23.76 18.90
CA THR A 13 -10.40 22.75 17.99
C THR A 13 -9.70 22.69 16.64
N VAL A 14 -9.33 23.83 16.04
CA VAL A 14 -8.59 23.88 14.78
C VAL A 14 -7.18 23.27 14.94
N LEU A 15 -6.49 23.54 16.05
CA LEU A 15 -5.19 22.95 16.36
C LEU A 15 -5.25 21.43 16.58
N PHE A 16 -6.33 20.93 17.21
CA PHE A 16 -6.56 19.50 17.37
C PHE A 16 -6.87 18.82 16.03
N MET A 17 -7.67 19.45 15.16
CA MET A 17 -7.95 18.92 13.82
C MET A 17 -6.73 18.98 12.90
N ALA A 18 -5.89 20.03 13.01
CA ALA A 18 -4.66 20.16 12.22
C ALA A 18 -3.64 19.04 12.54
N ARG A 19 -3.65 18.51 13.76
CA ARG A 19 -2.83 17.35 14.14
C ARG A 19 -3.24 16.04 13.48
N ALA A 20 -4.45 15.94 12.93
CA ALA A 20 -4.93 14.74 12.24
C ALA A 20 -4.58 14.72 10.73
N ILE A 21 -4.12 15.84 10.17
CA ILE A 21 -3.86 15.98 8.72
C ILE A 21 -2.69 15.11 8.19
N PRO A 22 -1.57 14.87 8.90
CA PRO A 22 -0.50 14.07 8.33
C PRO A 22 -0.80 12.56 8.24
N ALA A 23 -1.96 12.09 8.70
CA ALA A 23 -2.32 10.67 8.63
C ALA A 23 -2.86 10.22 7.26
N MET A 24 -3.17 11.15 6.34
CA MET A 24 -3.82 10.84 5.06
C MET A 24 -2.90 10.92 3.84
N VAL A 25 -1.64 11.32 4.01
CA VAL A 25 -0.69 11.47 2.91
C VAL A 25 0.51 10.57 3.18
N VAL A 26 0.64 9.51 2.39
CA VAL A 26 1.86 8.68 2.36
C VAL A 26 3.02 9.59 1.93
N PRO A 27 3.96 9.95 2.81
CA PRO A 27 4.95 11.01 2.52
C PRO A 27 5.99 10.58 1.47
N ASN A 28 5.90 9.37 0.93
CA ASN A 28 6.84 8.81 -0.04
C ASN A 28 6.17 7.85 -1.03
N ALA A 29 5.11 8.34 -1.68
CA ALA A 29 4.44 7.67 -2.80
C ALA A 29 5.31 7.65 -4.06
N THR A 30 6.28 8.55 -4.23
CA THR A 30 7.06 8.65 -5.48
C THR A 30 7.95 7.43 -5.77
N LEU A 31 8.50 6.77 -4.73
CA LEU A 31 9.21 5.50 -4.90
C LEU A 31 8.23 4.36 -5.25
N LEU A 32 7.00 4.44 -4.74
CA LEU A 32 5.95 3.47 -5.04
C LEU A 32 5.50 3.59 -6.50
N GLU A 33 5.18 4.80 -6.94
CA GLU A 33 4.85 5.10 -8.34
C GLU A 33 5.94 4.58 -9.27
N LYS A 34 7.22 4.82 -8.97
CA LYS A 34 8.34 4.30 -9.79
C LYS A 34 8.46 2.77 -9.82
N LEU A 35 8.15 2.08 -8.72
CA LEU A 35 8.17 0.61 -8.67
C LEU A 35 6.98 0.01 -9.41
N LEU A 36 5.83 0.69 -9.37
CA LEU A 36 4.57 0.25 -9.98
C LEU A 36 4.35 0.79 -11.40
N GLU A 37 5.15 1.74 -11.88
CA GLU A 37 5.03 2.38 -13.20
C GLU A 37 4.94 1.32 -14.31
N LYS A 38 5.77 0.28 -14.24
CA LYS A 38 5.76 -0.86 -15.17
C LYS A 38 4.45 -1.68 -15.18
N TYR A 39 3.64 -1.58 -14.13
CA TYR A 39 2.41 -2.36 -13.93
C TYR A 39 1.12 -1.52 -14.06
N MET A 40 1.23 -0.18 -14.11
CA MET A 40 0.10 0.76 -14.17
C MET A 40 -0.36 1.12 -15.59
N ASP A 41 0.42 0.76 -16.62
CA ASP A 41 0.10 1.06 -18.02
C ASP A 41 -0.91 0.04 -18.60
N GLU A 42 -2.21 0.30 -18.41
CA GLU A 42 -3.31 -0.52 -18.95
C GLU A 42 -3.39 -0.55 -20.50
N ASP A 43 -2.66 0.33 -21.19
CA ASP A 43 -2.61 0.43 -22.67
C ASP A 43 -1.25 0.01 -23.25
N GLY A 44 -0.28 -0.40 -22.41
CA GLY A 44 1.06 -0.79 -22.85
C GLY A 44 1.14 -2.20 -23.45
N GLU A 45 1.95 -2.40 -24.49
CA GLU A 45 2.26 -3.70 -25.13
C GLU A 45 2.54 -4.88 -24.14
N TRP A 46 2.88 -4.58 -22.89
CA TRP A 46 3.13 -5.53 -21.80
C TRP A 46 1.93 -6.41 -21.39
N TRP A 47 0.71 -5.88 -21.30
CA TRP A 47 -0.46 -6.70 -20.89
C TRP A 47 -0.95 -7.65 -21.99
N ILE A 48 -0.77 -7.26 -23.27
CA ILE A 48 -1.11 -8.09 -24.44
C ILE A 48 -0.18 -9.30 -24.55
N ALA A 49 1.12 -9.13 -24.28
CA ALA A 49 2.14 -10.17 -24.46
C ALA A 49 2.23 -11.17 -23.29
N LYS A 50 1.85 -10.79 -22.06
CA LYS A 50 2.05 -11.63 -20.84
C LYS A 50 0.98 -12.73 -20.67
N GLN A 51 -0.26 -12.47 -21.10
CA GLN A 51 -1.42 -13.38 -20.96
C GLN A 51 -1.20 -14.77 -21.60
N ARG A 52 -0.32 -14.89 -22.60
CA ARG A 52 -0.10 -16.16 -23.31
C ARG A 52 1.07 -17.00 -22.81
N GLY A 53 1.93 -16.50 -21.91
CA GLY A 53 3.22 -17.15 -21.65
C GLY A 53 3.72 -17.28 -20.21
N LYS A 54 3.17 -16.54 -19.23
CA LYS A 54 3.65 -16.61 -17.84
C LYS A 54 2.50 -16.86 -16.88
N ARG A 55 2.28 -18.13 -16.52
CA ARG A 55 1.34 -18.54 -15.45
C ARG A 55 1.90 -18.32 -14.05
N ALA A 56 3.23 -18.35 -13.90
CA ALA A 56 3.90 -18.17 -12.61
C ALA A 56 4.33 -16.71 -12.35
N ILE A 57 4.23 -16.28 -11.09
CA ILE A 57 4.82 -15.03 -10.58
C ILE A 57 6.35 -15.15 -10.72
N THR A 58 7.01 -14.12 -11.25
CA THR A 58 8.48 -14.15 -11.39
C THR A 58 9.18 -13.77 -10.09
N ASP A 59 10.41 -14.23 -9.86
CA ASP A 59 11.19 -13.87 -8.65
C ASP A 59 11.31 -12.35 -8.44
N ASN A 60 11.40 -11.58 -9.53
CA ASN A 60 11.44 -10.12 -9.46
C ASN A 60 10.08 -9.54 -9.03
N ASP A 61 8.97 -10.10 -9.54
CA ASP A 61 7.62 -9.71 -9.14
C ASP A 61 7.38 -10.07 -7.67
N MET A 62 7.80 -11.26 -7.23
CA MET A 62 7.78 -11.73 -5.85
C MET A 62 8.48 -10.74 -4.91
N GLN A 63 9.73 -10.36 -5.21
CA GLN A 63 10.47 -9.42 -4.38
C GLN A 63 9.80 -8.05 -4.33
N SER A 64 9.31 -7.57 -5.47
CA SER A 64 8.60 -6.28 -5.55
C SER A 64 7.32 -6.27 -4.69
N ILE A 65 6.58 -7.38 -4.69
CA ILE A 65 5.40 -7.57 -3.83
C ILE A 65 5.80 -7.49 -2.35
N LEU A 66 6.83 -8.24 -1.92
CA LEU A 66 7.28 -8.24 -0.52
C LEU A 66 7.79 -6.86 -0.07
N ASP A 67 8.66 -6.24 -0.86
CA ASP A 67 9.26 -4.94 -0.54
C ASP A 67 8.17 -3.88 -0.35
N LEU A 68 7.16 -3.91 -1.22
CA LEU A 68 6.02 -3.02 -1.12
C LEU A 68 5.21 -3.25 0.16
N HIS A 69 4.83 -4.49 0.44
CA HIS A 69 4.04 -4.82 1.63
C HIS A 69 4.80 -4.42 2.90
N ASN A 70 6.09 -4.76 2.99
CA ASN A 70 6.92 -4.42 4.13
C ASN A 70 7.09 -2.91 4.32
N LYS A 71 7.26 -2.15 3.22
CA LYS A 71 7.33 -0.68 3.27
C LYS A 71 6.03 -0.05 3.78
N LEU A 72 4.88 -0.51 3.29
CA LEU A 72 3.59 0.03 3.72
C LEU A 72 3.28 -0.37 5.17
N ARG A 73 3.59 -1.62 5.56
CA ARG A 73 3.44 -2.12 6.93
C ARG A 73 4.31 -1.36 7.93
N SER A 74 5.49 -0.89 7.53
CA SER A 74 6.35 -0.07 8.39
C SER A 74 5.85 1.37 8.56
N GLN A 75 4.87 1.82 7.79
CA GLN A 75 4.36 3.19 7.76
C GLN A 75 2.92 3.32 8.31
N VAL A 76 2.39 2.26 8.93
CA VAL A 76 1.03 2.28 9.48
C VAL A 76 0.87 3.29 10.62
N TYR A 77 -0.31 3.90 10.70
CA TYR A 77 -0.69 4.80 11.79
C TYR A 77 -2.04 4.36 12.40
N PRO A 78 -2.14 4.20 13.73
CA PRO A 78 -1.07 4.37 14.72
C PRO A 78 0.04 3.30 14.54
N THR A 79 1.25 3.61 15.01
CA THR A 79 2.40 2.72 14.89
C THR A 79 2.13 1.39 15.58
N ALA A 80 2.37 0.28 14.89
CA ALA A 80 2.24 -1.05 15.46
C ALA A 80 3.41 -1.34 16.41
N SER A 81 3.13 -1.98 17.54
CA SER A 81 4.14 -2.33 18.55
C SER A 81 4.96 -3.57 18.19
N ASN A 82 4.43 -4.46 17.35
CA ASN A 82 5.07 -5.71 16.96
C ASN A 82 4.69 -6.13 15.53
N MET A 83 5.02 -5.30 14.54
CA MET A 83 4.78 -5.63 13.13
C MET A 83 5.92 -6.49 12.59
N GLU A 84 5.65 -7.77 12.34
CA GLU A 84 6.65 -8.70 11.78
C GLU A 84 6.91 -8.44 10.30
N TYR A 85 8.14 -8.79 9.88
CA TYR A 85 8.58 -8.67 8.49
C TYR A 85 8.01 -9.81 7.65
N MET A 86 7.43 -9.51 6.50
CA MET A 86 6.89 -10.51 5.59
C MET A 86 8.00 -11.15 4.77
N THR A 87 7.90 -12.47 4.61
CA THR A 87 8.70 -13.29 3.72
C THR A 87 7.80 -14.02 2.73
N TRP A 88 8.35 -14.44 1.59
CA TRP A 88 7.59 -15.25 0.65
C TRP A 88 7.37 -16.65 1.20
N ASP A 89 6.17 -17.17 1.01
CA ASP A 89 5.80 -18.54 1.36
C ASP A 89 5.33 -19.26 0.10
N VAL A 90 6.05 -20.32 -0.28
CA VAL A 90 5.81 -21.08 -1.51
C VAL A 90 4.56 -21.98 -1.39
N GLU A 91 4.18 -22.41 -0.17
CA GLU A 91 2.93 -23.15 0.03
C GLU A 91 1.72 -22.23 -0.12
N LEU A 92 1.83 -21.00 0.36
CA LEU A 92 0.82 -19.97 0.19
C LEU A 92 0.67 -19.56 -1.28
N GLU A 93 1.79 -19.42 -2.00
CA GLU A 93 1.80 -19.17 -3.45
C GLU A 93 1.01 -20.24 -4.22
N ARG A 94 1.31 -21.53 -4.00
CA ARG A 94 0.59 -22.64 -4.68
C ARG A 94 -0.90 -22.65 -4.34
N SER A 95 -1.24 -22.34 -3.10
CA SER A 95 -2.63 -22.28 -2.66
C SER A 95 -3.38 -21.14 -3.35
N ALA A 96 -2.72 -19.98 -3.49
CA ALA A 96 -3.26 -18.83 -4.21
C ALA A 96 -3.39 -19.11 -5.72
N GLU A 97 -2.43 -19.79 -6.33
CA GLU A 97 -2.50 -20.23 -7.74
C GLU A 97 -3.70 -21.15 -7.97
N SER A 98 -3.85 -22.19 -7.15
CA SER A 98 -4.98 -23.12 -7.26
C SER A 98 -6.35 -22.42 -7.11
N TRP A 99 -6.44 -21.40 -6.24
CA TRP A 99 -7.65 -20.59 -6.13
C TRP A 99 -7.88 -19.75 -7.39
N ALA A 100 -6.84 -19.08 -7.89
CA ALA A 100 -6.93 -18.24 -9.08
C ALA A 100 -7.32 -19.04 -10.34
N GLU A 101 -6.88 -20.30 -10.46
CA GLU A 101 -7.28 -21.22 -11.54
C GLU A 101 -8.78 -21.50 -11.58
N SER A 102 -9.51 -21.33 -10.46
CA SER A 102 -10.96 -21.48 -10.44
C SER A 102 -11.70 -20.35 -11.16
N CYS A 103 -11.03 -19.21 -11.40
CA CYS A 103 -11.61 -18.01 -12.01
C CYS A 103 -12.86 -17.48 -11.26
N LEU A 104 -12.90 -17.66 -9.94
CA LEU A 104 -13.93 -17.12 -9.05
C LEU A 104 -13.39 -15.93 -8.26
N TRP A 105 -14.19 -14.87 -8.10
CA TRP A 105 -13.84 -13.64 -7.38
C TRP A 105 -14.75 -13.37 -6.19
#